data_AF-A0A2K3LWF2-F1
#
_entry.id   AF-A0A2K3LWF2-F1
#
_cell.length_a   1.000
_cell.length_b   1.000
_cell.length_c   1.000
_cell.angle_alpha   90.00
_cell.angle_beta   90.00
_cell.angle_gamma   90.00
#
_symmetry.space_group_name_H-M   'P 1'
#
loop_
_entity.id
_entity.type
_entity.pdbx_description
1 polymer ?
#
loop_
_entity_poly.entity_id
_entity_poly.type
_entity_poly.pdbx_seq_one_letter_code
_entity_poly.pdbx_strand_id
1 'polypeptide(L)'
;VLTPLSTDIWRSSVSVSPNDTLIQTGGYQDGECTVRTFNTCPSCDWEEYNNVLAVNRWYSTNHILPNGRQIIIWGRRQFNFEFYPKTGATSKNTYNLPFLVQTYEANVENNLYPFVFLNVDGNFFIFANNIAILLDYNHNTVVKTYPSMSGGDRMNYPKTDFAVLLPLKNFQQSLVEAEGIICGRDPKGEVEGCLPCQGSISEELSGGDIVSIIFQYTLFFYESKVISV
;
A
#
# COMPACT_ATOMS: atom_id res chain seq x y z
N VAL A 1 -2.42 7.84 -29.24
CA VAL A 1 -2.24 6.38 -28.97
C VAL A 1 -1.07 6.30 -28.02
N LEU A 2 -1.24 5.66 -26.85
CA LEU A 2 -0.15 5.51 -25.89
C LEU A 2 0.88 4.50 -26.41
N THR A 3 2.16 4.73 -26.13
CA THR A 3 3.20 3.76 -26.44
C THR A 3 3.05 2.55 -25.50
N PRO A 4 3.16 1.30 -26.01
CA PRO A 4 3.21 0.13 -25.14
C PRO A 4 4.39 0.22 -24.18
N LEU A 5 4.17 -0.16 -22.92
CA LEU A 5 5.23 -0.28 -21.93
C LEU A 5 6.23 -1.37 -22.32
N SER A 6 7.51 -1.16 -22.03
CA SER A 6 8.57 -2.09 -22.44
C SER A 6 8.81 -3.22 -21.45
N THR A 7 8.26 -3.14 -20.24
CA THR A 7 8.44 -4.11 -19.16
C THR A 7 7.10 -4.56 -18.59
N ASP A 8 7.07 -5.76 -18.01
CA ASP A 8 5.84 -6.37 -17.51
C ASP A 8 5.34 -5.69 -16.23
N ILE A 9 4.12 -5.14 -16.27
CA ILE A 9 3.47 -4.43 -15.17
C ILE A 9 2.70 -5.36 -14.21
N TRP A 10 2.69 -6.67 -14.45
CA TRP A 10 1.89 -7.61 -13.69
C TRP A 10 2.29 -7.61 -12.21
N ARG A 11 1.29 -7.41 -11.33
CA ARG A 11 1.43 -7.26 -9.87
C ARG A 11 2.38 -6.12 -9.45
N SER A 12 2.36 -5.06 -10.25
CA SER A 12 2.84 -3.75 -9.84
C SER A 12 1.86 -3.09 -8.87
N SER A 13 2.27 -1.92 -8.40
CA SER A 13 1.53 -1.07 -7.49
C SER A 13 1.62 0.38 -7.96
N VAL A 14 0.76 1.25 -7.46
CA VAL A 14 0.63 2.61 -8.00
C VAL A 14 0.28 3.62 -6.93
N SER A 15 0.77 4.85 -7.08
CA SER A 15 0.30 6.03 -6.36
C SER A 15 0.09 7.20 -7.32
N VAL A 16 -0.66 8.21 -6.88
CA VAL A 16 -0.78 9.48 -7.59
C VAL A 16 -0.06 10.54 -6.77
N SER A 17 0.81 11.28 -7.43
CA SER A 17 1.57 12.36 -6.81
C SER A 17 0.79 13.69 -6.83
N PRO A 18 1.18 14.69 -6.01
CA PRO A 18 0.43 15.95 -5.91
C PRO A 18 0.34 16.80 -7.18
N ASN A 19 1.11 16.46 -8.22
CA ASN A 19 1.08 17.12 -9.53
C ASN A 19 0.31 16.29 -10.58
N ASP A 20 -0.59 15.41 -10.14
CA ASP A 20 -1.43 14.54 -10.98
C ASP A 20 -0.64 13.58 -11.88
N THR A 21 0.57 13.21 -11.47
CA THR A 21 1.35 12.13 -12.12
C THR A 21 1.01 10.80 -11.46
N LEU A 22 0.57 9.84 -12.29
CA LEU A 22 0.45 8.45 -11.89
C LEU A 22 1.85 7.83 -11.84
N ILE A 23 2.22 7.21 -10.73
CA ILE A 23 3.53 6.59 -10.52
C ILE A 23 3.33 5.11 -10.21
N GLN A 24 3.59 4.26 -11.20
CA GLN A 24 3.52 2.82 -11.09
C GLN A 24 4.91 2.24 -10.79
N THR A 25 5.00 1.27 -9.88
CA THR A 25 6.27 0.68 -9.45
C THR A 25 6.22 -0.83 -9.43
N GLY A 26 7.36 -1.46 -9.72
CA GLY A 26 7.47 -2.91 -9.76
C GLY A 26 6.75 -3.49 -10.98
N GLY A 27 6.50 -4.79 -10.89
CA GLY A 27 6.07 -5.60 -12.03
C GLY A 27 6.72 -6.98 -11.99
N TYR A 28 6.49 -7.77 -13.03
CA TYR A 28 7.04 -9.13 -13.11
C TYR A 28 8.33 -9.14 -13.92
N GLN A 29 9.26 -10.03 -13.60
CA GLN A 29 10.53 -10.20 -14.32
C GLN A 29 11.27 -8.86 -14.56
N ASP A 30 11.28 -8.36 -15.78
CA ASP A 30 11.97 -7.15 -16.19
C ASP A 30 11.35 -5.86 -15.60
N GLY A 31 10.13 -5.92 -15.10
CA GLY A 31 9.46 -4.81 -14.42
C GLY A 31 9.73 -4.70 -12.92
N GLU A 32 10.40 -5.68 -12.30
CA GLU A 32 10.43 -5.80 -10.83
C GLU A 32 11.11 -4.63 -10.10
N CYS A 33 12.07 -3.98 -10.75
CA CYS A 33 12.82 -2.83 -10.23
C CYS A 33 12.53 -1.52 -11.02
N THR A 34 11.41 -1.47 -11.73
CA THR A 34 11.07 -0.40 -12.67
C THR A 34 10.05 0.57 -12.09
N VAL A 35 10.19 1.85 -12.42
CA VAL A 35 9.18 2.88 -12.17
C VAL A 35 8.67 3.41 -13.50
N ARG A 36 7.36 3.59 -13.60
CA ARG A 36 6.69 4.13 -14.78
C ARG A 36 5.84 5.31 -14.35
N THR A 37 6.00 6.44 -15.02
CA THR A 37 5.24 7.66 -14.72
C THR A 37 4.36 8.06 -15.89
N PHE A 38 3.16 8.51 -15.58
CA PHE A 38 2.22 9.02 -16.56
C PHE A 38 1.63 10.34 -16.08
N ASN A 39 1.96 11.41 -16.79
CA ASN A 39 1.37 12.73 -16.57
C ASN A 39 -0.01 12.79 -17.25
N THR A 40 -1.00 13.36 -16.57
CA THR A 40 -2.34 13.53 -17.13
C THR A 40 -2.37 14.70 -18.12
N CYS A 41 -2.05 14.44 -19.39
CA CYS A 41 -2.22 15.44 -20.46
C CYS A 41 -2.55 14.82 -21.84
N PRO A 42 -3.13 15.58 -22.79
CA PRO A 42 -3.62 15.03 -24.06
C PRO A 42 -2.56 14.39 -24.95
N SER A 43 -1.30 14.77 -24.78
CA SER A 43 -0.16 14.30 -25.59
C SER A 43 0.92 13.61 -24.74
N CYS A 44 0.63 13.37 -23.46
CA CYS A 44 1.55 12.70 -22.57
C CYS A 44 1.59 11.21 -22.87
N ASP A 45 2.76 10.62 -22.63
CA ASP A 45 2.97 9.19 -22.74
C ASP A 45 3.64 8.67 -21.46
N TRP A 46 3.76 7.36 -21.36
CA TRP A 46 4.49 6.73 -20.27
C TRP A 46 5.99 7.01 -20.39
N GLU A 47 6.59 7.37 -19.26
CA GLU A 47 8.03 7.39 -19.10
C GLU A 47 8.44 6.21 -18.22
N GLU A 48 9.43 5.44 -18.67
CA GLU A 48 9.85 4.21 -18.02
C GLU A 48 11.30 4.29 -17.55
N TYR A 49 11.51 3.98 -16.27
CA TYR A 49 12.77 4.10 -15.57
C TYR A 49 13.16 2.74 -15.00
N ASN A 50 13.99 2.01 -15.74
CA ASN A 50 14.42 0.66 -15.39
C ASN A 50 15.51 0.67 -14.30
N ASN A 51 15.49 -0.32 -13.40
CA ASN A 51 16.48 -0.53 -12.34
C ASN A 51 16.69 0.66 -11.40
N VAL A 52 15.64 1.44 -11.14
CA VAL A 52 15.70 2.60 -10.22
C VAL A 52 15.30 2.24 -8.79
N LEU A 53 14.47 1.20 -8.62
CA LEU A 53 14.13 0.66 -7.30
C LEU A 53 15.30 -0.18 -6.77
N ALA A 54 15.51 -0.17 -5.46
CA ALA A 54 16.62 -0.87 -4.82
C ALA A 54 16.46 -2.40 -4.82
N VAL A 55 15.21 -2.87 -4.78
CA VAL A 55 14.86 -4.29 -4.69
C VAL A 55 13.60 -4.56 -5.51
N ASN A 56 13.31 -5.84 -5.75
CA ASN A 56 12.09 -6.29 -6.42
C ASN A 56 10.83 -5.80 -5.66
N ARG A 57 9.93 -5.09 -6.34
CA ARG A 57 8.66 -4.57 -5.79
C ARG A 57 7.41 -5.23 -6.38
N TRP A 58 7.52 -6.49 -6.82
CA TRP A 58 6.40 -7.34 -7.23
C TRP A 58 5.51 -7.67 -6.02
N TYR A 59 4.20 -7.36 -6.08
CA TYR A 59 3.26 -7.43 -4.94
C TYR A 59 3.50 -6.45 -3.78
N SER A 60 4.08 -5.27 -4.08
CA SER A 60 4.27 -4.20 -3.09
C SER A 60 3.05 -3.29 -2.95
N THR A 61 3.01 -2.43 -1.93
CA THR A 61 2.00 -1.37 -1.76
C THR A 61 2.67 0.01 -1.78
N ASN A 62 2.03 0.99 -2.40
CA ASN A 62 2.51 2.37 -2.45
C ASN A 62 1.60 3.28 -1.64
N HIS A 63 2.20 4.32 -1.05
CA HIS A 63 1.44 5.43 -0.50
C HIS A 63 2.19 6.75 -0.73
N ILE A 64 1.45 7.80 -1.07
CA ILE A 64 2.02 9.14 -1.24
C ILE A 64 2.35 9.76 0.13
N LEU A 65 3.46 10.48 0.21
CA LEU A 65 3.91 11.21 1.40
C LEU A 65 3.54 12.69 1.29
N PRO A 66 3.40 13.41 2.41
CA PRO A 66 3.15 14.86 2.40
C PRO A 66 4.18 15.68 1.63
N ASN A 67 5.42 15.18 1.51
CA ASN A 67 6.48 15.82 0.74
C ASN A 67 6.49 15.46 -0.77
N GLY A 68 5.47 14.77 -1.26
CA GLY A 68 5.30 14.41 -2.68
C GLY A 68 6.10 13.20 -3.13
N ARG A 69 6.96 12.62 -2.28
CA ARG A 69 7.55 11.29 -2.54
C ARG A 69 6.52 10.20 -2.24
N GLN A 70 6.77 8.97 -2.67
CA GLN A 70 6.02 7.79 -2.24
C GLN A 70 6.89 6.89 -1.37
N ILE A 71 6.23 6.20 -0.44
CA ILE A 71 6.76 5.02 0.24
C ILE A 71 6.30 3.79 -0.52
N ILE A 72 7.21 2.83 -0.73
CA ILE A 72 6.94 1.56 -1.38
C ILE A 72 7.29 0.48 -0.37
N ILE A 73 6.27 -0.23 0.10
CA ILE A 73 6.39 -1.20 1.19
C ILE A 73 6.24 -2.59 0.61
N TRP A 74 7.06 -3.52 1.09
CA TRP A 74 7.01 -4.92 0.70
C TRP A 74 7.44 -5.16 -0.76
N GLY A 75 6.94 -6.21 -1.38
CA GLY A 75 7.56 -6.89 -2.51
C GLY A 75 7.78 -8.33 -2.10
N ARG A 76 7.49 -9.30 -2.96
CA ARG A 76 7.54 -10.73 -2.62
C ARG A 76 8.87 -11.08 -1.93
N ARG A 77 8.80 -11.44 -0.64
CA ARG A 77 9.95 -11.74 0.24
C ARG A 77 10.93 -10.57 0.49
N GLN A 78 10.49 -9.34 0.29
CA GLN A 78 11.22 -8.12 0.60
C GLN A 78 10.71 -7.49 1.90
N PHE A 79 11.36 -7.83 3.01
CA PHE A 79 10.95 -7.39 4.36
C PHE A 79 11.40 -5.97 4.71
N ASN A 80 11.15 -5.03 3.81
CA ASN A 80 11.62 -3.66 3.89
C ASN A 80 10.70 -2.69 3.11
N PHE A 81 10.95 -1.39 3.26
CA PHE A 81 10.39 -0.36 2.40
C PHE A 81 11.49 0.52 1.80
N GLU A 82 11.15 1.28 0.76
CA GLU A 82 11.99 2.34 0.20
C GLU A 82 11.16 3.56 -0.22
N PHE A 83 11.84 4.64 -0.57
CA PHE A 83 11.20 5.87 -1.04
C PHE A 83 11.53 6.13 -2.51
N TYR A 84 10.56 6.66 -3.23
CA TYR A 84 10.75 7.18 -4.59
C TYR A 84 10.14 8.58 -4.74
N PRO A 85 10.80 9.51 -5.45
CA PRO A 85 12.20 9.44 -5.88
C PRO A 85 13.16 9.43 -4.68
N LYS A 86 14.34 8.86 -4.87
CA LYS A 86 15.42 8.91 -3.85
C LYS A 86 16.00 10.31 -3.81
N THR A 87 16.13 10.89 -2.62
CA THR A 87 16.62 12.27 -2.44
C THR A 87 18.12 12.27 -2.16
N GLY A 88 18.92 12.30 -3.23
CA GLY A 88 20.38 12.44 -3.16
C GLY A 88 21.16 11.15 -2.87
N ALA A 89 22.48 11.25 -2.97
CA ALA A 89 23.42 10.12 -2.95
C ALA A 89 23.48 9.36 -1.61
N THR A 90 23.02 9.97 -0.51
CA THR A 90 23.05 9.38 0.84
C THR A 90 21.73 8.71 1.24
N SER A 91 20.70 8.76 0.38
CA SER A 91 19.44 8.07 0.65
C SER A 91 19.70 6.58 0.77
N LYS A 92 19.27 5.97 1.89
CA LYS A 92 19.32 4.52 2.03
C LYS A 92 18.53 3.89 0.91
N ASN A 93 19.06 2.80 0.38
CA ASN A 93 18.39 2.03 -0.65
C ASN A 93 17.09 1.39 -0.12
N THR A 94 17.12 0.88 1.11
CA THR A 94 15.96 0.28 1.79
C THR A 94 16.02 0.50 3.30
N TYR A 95 14.88 0.33 3.95
CA TYR A 95 14.69 0.41 5.40
C TYR A 95 14.04 -0.89 5.88
N ASN A 96 14.72 -1.61 6.77
CA ASN A 96 14.22 -2.87 7.29
C ASN A 96 12.93 -2.66 8.08
N LEU A 97 11.94 -3.52 7.83
CA LEU A 97 10.67 -3.53 8.53
C LEU A 97 10.35 -4.96 9.01
N PRO A 98 10.93 -5.40 10.14
CA PRO A 98 10.80 -6.78 10.63
C PRO A 98 9.37 -7.25 10.87
N PHE A 99 8.44 -6.32 11.09
CA PHE A 99 7.00 -6.58 11.16
C PHE A 99 6.49 -7.44 9.99
N LEU A 100 6.99 -7.22 8.78
CA LEU A 100 6.55 -7.97 7.61
C LEU A 100 7.05 -9.43 7.59
N VAL A 101 8.10 -9.75 8.37
CA VAL A 101 8.50 -11.16 8.61
C VAL A 101 7.52 -11.81 9.58
N GLN A 102 7.11 -11.08 10.61
CA GLN A 102 6.25 -11.60 11.68
C GLN A 102 4.86 -11.98 11.17
N THR A 103 4.41 -11.34 10.09
CA THR A 103 3.11 -11.59 9.44
C THR A 103 3.21 -12.51 8.22
N TYR A 104 4.40 -13.03 7.89
CA TYR A 104 4.65 -13.88 6.72
C TYR A 104 4.59 -15.38 7.04
N GLU A 105 3.73 -16.12 6.35
CA GLU A 105 3.71 -17.59 6.38
C GLU A 105 4.36 -18.17 5.11
N ALA A 106 5.54 -18.79 5.23
CA ALA A 106 6.40 -19.16 4.11
C ALA A 106 5.76 -20.04 3.03
N ASN A 107 4.87 -20.96 3.43
CA ASN A 107 4.23 -21.92 2.53
C ASN A 107 2.87 -21.43 1.99
N VAL A 108 2.46 -20.21 2.36
CA VAL A 108 1.14 -19.67 2.04
C VAL A 108 1.24 -18.36 1.27
N GLU A 109 2.25 -17.54 1.59
CA GLU A 109 2.50 -16.26 0.93
C GLU A 109 1.33 -15.28 1.03
N ASN A 110 0.92 -14.97 2.26
CA ASN A 110 -0.39 -14.38 2.61
C ASN A 110 -0.35 -12.95 3.19
N ASN A 111 0.77 -12.24 3.08
CA ASN A 111 0.89 -10.85 3.52
C ASN A 111 1.38 -9.93 2.38
N LEU A 112 1.03 -10.30 1.16
CA LEU A 112 1.22 -9.50 -0.05
C LEU A 112 0.24 -8.32 -0.07
N TYR A 113 0.62 -7.20 -0.70
CA TYR A 113 -0.14 -5.95 -0.67
C TYR A 113 -0.61 -5.56 0.75
N PRO A 114 0.32 -5.30 1.68
CA PRO A 114 -0.07 -4.82 3.01
C PRO A 114 -0.94 -3.57 2.89
N PHE A 115 -1.92 -3.42 3.78
CA PHE A 115 -2.76 -2.23 3.80
C PHE A 115 -2.02 -1.09 4.50
N VAL A 116 -1.93 0.07 3.85
CA VAL A 116 -1.11 1.20 4.29
C VAL A 116 -1.96 2.46 4.29
N PHE A 117 -2.08 3.14 5.42
CA PHE A 117 -2.77 4.42 5.50
C PHE A 117 -1.89 5.43 6.22
N LEU A 118 -1.78 6.64 5.67
CA LEU A 118 -1.14 7.75 6.37
C LEU A 118 -2.11 8.28 7.44
N ASN A 119 -1.66 8.24 8.69
CA ASN A 119 -2.40 8.74 9.83
C ASN A 119 -2.21 10.26 9.99
N VAL A 120 -3.12 10.95 10.69
CA VAL A 120 -3.08 12.43 10.81
C VAL A 120 -1.88 12.93 11.64
N ASP A 121 -1.34 12.07 12.50
CA ASP A 121 -0.12 12.35 13.26
C ASP A 121 1.16 12.24 12.41
N GLY A 122 1.02 11.88 11.13
CA GLY A 122 2.10 11.71 10.18
C GLY A 122 2.75 10.33 10.20
N ASN A 123 2.25 9.38 11.01
CA ASN A 123 2.73 8.00 11.02
C ASN A 123 1.95 7.13 10.02
N PHE A 124 2.52 6.00 9.61
CA PHE A 124 1.81 5.03 8.77
C PHE A 124 1.17 3.94 9.60
N PHE A 125 -0.15 3.81 9.49
CA PHE A 125 -0.82 2.57 9.85
C PHE A 125 -0.50 1.53 8.77
N ILE A 126 0.11 0.41 9.16
CA ILE A 126 0.43 -0.70 8.26
C ILE A 126 -0.20 -1.96 8.82
N PHE A 127 -1.12 -2.54 8.07
CA PHE A 127 -1.74 -3.81 8.38
C PHE A 127 -1.25 -4.89 7.42
N ALA A 128 -0.86 -6.04 7.96
CA ALA A 128 -0.42 -7.19 7.19
C ALA A 128 -0.90 -8.49 7.85
N ASN A 129 -1.53 -9.33 7.05
CA ASN A 129 -2.23 -10.56 7.39
C ASN A 129 -3.35 -10.38 8.42
N ASN A 130 -3.00 -10.18 9.70
CA ASN A 130 -3.95 -10.07 10.81
C ASN A 130 -3.46 -9.15 11.94
N ILE A 131 -2.35 -8.44 11.73
CA ILE A 131 -1.73 -7.55 12.71
C ILE A 131 -1.53 -6.19 12.05
N ALA A 132 -1.67 -5.12 12.82
CA ALA A 132 -1.28 -3.79 12.40
C ALA A 132 -0.18 -3.21 13.29
N ILE A 133 0.55 -2.26 12.72
CA ILE A 133 1.50 -1.38 13.41
C ILE A 133 1.25 0.07 13.01
N LEU A 134 1.72 0.99 13.85
CA LEU A 134 1.90 2.40 13.53
C LEU A 134 3.41 2.64 13.39
N LEU A 135 3.85 3.06 12.21
CA LEU A 135 5.25 3.25 11.84
C LEU A 135 5.57 4.74 11.71
N ASP A 136 6.53 5.21 12.52
CA ASP A 136 7.26 6.44 12.23
C ASP A 136 8.32 6.14 11.17
N TYR A 137 8.00 6.48 9.92
CA TYR A 137 8.86 6.21 8.78
C TYR A 137 10.08 7.16 8.70
N ASN A 138 10.08 8.28 9.41
CA ASN A 138 11.20 9.21 9.44
C ASN A 138 12.34 8.66 10.31
N HIS A 139 11.98 8.04 11.43
CA HIS A 139 12.92 7.41 12.35
C HIS A 139 13.01 5.89 12.18
N ASN A 140 12.25 5.30 11.25
CA ASN A 140 12.12 3.86 11.04
C ASN A 140 11.84 3.10 12.34
N THR A 141 10.85 3.57 13.10
CA THR A 141 10.51 3.04 14.43
C THR A 141 9.02 2.70 14.49
N VAL A 142 8.71 1.50 14.98
CA VAL A 142 7.32 1.11 15.27
C VAL A 142 6.91 1.77 16.58
N VAL A 143 5.96 2.71 16.51
CA VAL A 143 5.50 3.47 17.68
C VAL A 143 4.40 2.73 18.44
N LYS A 144 3.63 1.89 17.74
CA LYS A 144 2.53 1.10 18.31
C LYS A 144 2.36 -0.19 17.52
N THR A 145 2.06 -1.27 18.24
CA THR A 145 1.59 -2.53 17.65
C THR A 145 0.17 -2.75 18.14
N TYR A 146 -0.77 -2.97 17.21
CA TYR A 146 -2.16 -3.20 17.55
C TYR A 146 -2.37 -4.68 17.87
N PRO A 147 -3.37 -5.02 18.70
CA PRO A 147 -3.76 -6.42 18.91
C PRO A 147 -4.07 -7.11 17.58
N SER A 148 -3.74 -8.40 17.48
CA SER A 148 -4.13 -9.21 16.33
C SER A 148 -5.65 -9.26 16.21
N MET A 149 -6.18 -9.24 14.98
CA MET A 149 -7.60 -9.42 14.77
C MET A 149 -8.05 -10.82 15.24
N SER A 150 -9.19 -10.85 15.93
CA SER A 150 -9.78 -12.09 16.44
C SER A 150 -10.12 -13.04 15.29
N GLY A 151 -9.88 -14.34 15.49
CA GLY A 151 -10.15 -15.38 14.48
C GLY A 151 -8.89 -15.92 13.81
N GLY A 152 -7.80 -15.14 13.77
CA GLY A 152 -6.54 -15.58 13.14
C GLY A 152 -6.65 -15.76 11.62
N ASP A 153 -7.71 -15.21 11.03
CA ASP A 153 -8.00 -15.22 9.61
C ASP A 153 -6.94 -14.46 8.83
N ARG A 154 -6.69 -14.89 7.60
CA ARG A 154 -5.75 -14.22 6.70
C ARG A 154 -6.51 -13.18 5.89
N MET A 155 -5.99 -11.96 5.88
CA MET A 155 -6.71 -10.81 5.32
C MET A 155 -5.93 -10.09 4.22
N ASN A 156 -4.85 -10.67 3.73
CA ASN A 156 -4.09 -10.11 2.63
C ASN A 156 -3.96 -11.13 1.50
N TYR A 157 -3.62 -10.63 0.31
CA TYR A 157 -3.48 -11.42 -0.90
C TYR A 157 -2.58 -12.65 -0.66
N PRO A 158 -2.89 -13.85 -1.20
CA PRO A 158 -3.81 -14.16 -2.32
C PRO A 158 -5.30 -14.21 -2.02
N LYS A 159 -5.69 -14.02 -0.76
CA LYS A 159 -7.08 -14.05 -0.35
C LYS A 159 -7.56 -12.61 -0.31
N THR A 160 -8.46 -12.28 -1.26
CA THR A 160 -8.76 -10.89 -1.60
C THR A 160 -9.63 -10.25 -0.54
N ASP A 161 -9.00 -9.35 0.18
CA ASP A 161 -9.64 -8.43 1.11
C ASP A 161 -9.35 -6.99 0.66
N PHE A 162 -10.15 -6.07 1.16
CA PHE A 162 -9.97 -4.65 0.94
C PHE A 162 -10.02 -3.91 2.27
N ALA A 163 -9.29 -2.82 2.34
CA ALA A 163 -9.35 -1.91 3.47
C ALA A 163 -9.75 -0.51 3.00
N VAL A 164 -10.56 0.14 3.81
CA VAL A 164 -11.04 1.51 3.59
C VAL A 164 -10.83 2.30 4.86
N LEU A 165 -10.13 3.43 4.74
CA LEU A 165 -10.15 4.45 5.77
C LEU A 165 -11.40 5.31 5.56
N LEU A 166 -12.31 5.33 6.55
CA LEU A 166 -13.55 6.10 6.50
C LEU A 166 -13.25 7.60 6.69
N PRO A 167 -14.16 8.48 6.22
CA PRO A 167 -13.92 9.91 6.19
C PRO A 167 -13.61 10.49 7.58
N LEU A 168 -12.45 11.11 7.72
CA LEU A 168 -12.07 11.86 8.92
C LEU A 168 -12.73 13.23 8.88
N LYS A 169 -14.03 13.29 9.19
CA LYS A 169 -14.73 14.58 9.31
C LYS A 169 -15.65 14.63 10.51
N ASN A 170 -15.33 15.55 11.42
CA ASN A 170 -16.30 16.10 12.33
C ASN A 170 -16.18 17.64 12.37
N PHE A 171 -17.09 18.34 11.70
CA PHE A 171 -17.12 19.81 11.67
C PHE A 171 -17.46 20.46 13.02
N GLN A 172 -17.83 19.66 14.03
CA GLN A 172 -18.29 20.14 15.33
C GLN A 172 -17.36 19.75 16.48
N GLN A 173 -16.36 18.89 16.25
CA GLN A 173 -15.45 18.40 17.30
C GLN A 173 -13.99 18.62 16.92
N SER A 174 -13.16 18.95 17.92
CA SER A 174 -11.70 19.10 17.76
C SER A 174 -10.96 17.76 17.66
N LEU A 175 -11.67 16.65 17.91
CA LEU A 175 -11.18 15.27 17.84
C LEU A 175 -12.00 14.57 16.75
N VAL A 176 -11.31 13.86 15.86
CA VAL A 176 -11.93 13.10 14.77
C VAL A 176 -11.45 11.67 14.91
N GLU A 177 -12.35 10.72 15.13
CA GLU A 177 -11.98 9.31 15.14
C GLU A 177 -11.74 8.84 13.69
N ALA A 178 -10.59 8.21 13.46
CA ALA A 178 -10.38 7.42 12.25
C ALA A 178 -10.98 6.04 12.43
N GLU A 179 -11.93 5.72 11.58
CA GLU A 179 -12.44 4.37 11.46
C GLU A 179 -11.89 3.73 10.19
N GLY A 180 -11.14 2.64 10.35
CA GLY A 180 -10.76 1.75 9.28
C GLY A 180 -11.69 0.55 9.24
N ILE A 181 -12.21 0.23 8.06
CA ILE A 181 -12.90 -1.03 7.81
C ILE A 181 -11.96 -1.93 7.00
N ILE A 182 -11.74 -3.15 7.48
CA ILE A 182 -11.08 -4.22 6.73
C ILE A 182 -12.13 -5.29 6.46
N CYS A 183 -12.27 -5.67 5.19
CA CYS A 183 -13.33 -6.56 4.73
C CYS A 183 -12.77 -7.69 3.87
N GLY A 184 -13.37 -8.87 4.08
CA GLY A 184 -12.94 -10.16 3.54
C GLY A 184 -12.27 -10.99 4.63
N ARG A 185 -11.97 -12.27 4.35
CA ARG A 185 -11.19 -13.18 5.21
C ARG A 185 -11.00 -14.56 4.57
N ASP A 186 -9.92 -15.22 4.95
CA ASP A 186 -9.67 -16.65 4.70
C ASP A 186 -9.36 -17.37 6.03
N PRO A 187 -10.34 -18.11 6.60
CA PRO A 187 -10.14 -18.91 7.79
C PRO A 187 -9.08 -20.00 7.57
N LYS A 188 -8.22 -20.21 8.57
CA LYS A 188 -7.20 -21.26 8.50
C LYS A 188 -7.87 -22.65 8.49
N GLY A 189 -7.84 -23.31 7.34
CA GLY A 189 -8.29 -24.70 7.19
C GLY A 189 -9.63 -24.88 6.46
N GLU A 190 -10.25 -23.81 5.96
CA GLU A 190 -11.46 -23.88 5.15
C GLU A 190 -11.14 -23.70 3.66
N VAL A 191 -11.91 -24.39 2.81
CA VAL A 191 -11.82 -24.32 1.35
C VAL A 191 -12.97 -23.43 0.86
N GLU A 192 -12.59 -22.31 0.23
CA GLU A 192 -13.44 -21.41 -0.56
C GLU A 192 -14.66 -20.76 0.15
N GLY A 193 -14.57 -19.44 0.32
CA GLY A 193 -15.72 -18.57 0.56
C GLY A 193 -15.30 -17.16 0.94
N CYS A 194 -15.73 -16.14 0.19
CA CYS A 194 -15.69 -14.76 0.68
C CYS A 194 -16.72 -14.63 1.81
N LEU A 195 -16.24 -14.56 3.04
CA LEU A 195 -17.10 -14.40 4.21
C LEU A 195 -17.38 -12.91 4.50
N PRO A 196 -18.47 -12.57 5.23
CA PRO A 196 -18.82 -11.19 5.53
C PRO A 196 -17.73 -10.47 6.35
N CYS A 197 -17.68 -9.14 6.25
CA CYS A 197 -16.74 -8.31 7.00
C CYS A 197 -16.85 -8.59 8.51
N GLN A 198 -15.72 -8.93 9.14
CA GLN A 198 -15.58 -8.97 10.60
C GLN A 198 -14.37 -8.14 10.99
N GLY A 199 -14.62 -6.94 11.52
CA GLY A 199 -13.58 -6.10 12.10
C GLY A 199 -13.66 -4.66 11.63
N SER A 200 -13.73 -3.75 12.59
CA SER A 200 -13.31 -2.36 12.41
C SER A 200 -12.07 -2.15 13.28
N ILE A 201 -11.13 -1.36 12.78
CA ILE A 201 -10.05 -0.82 13.58
C ILE A 201 -10.37 0.65 13.73
N SER A 202 -10.68 1.09 14.95
CA SER A 202 -10.88 2.49 15.23
C SER A 202 -9.70 3.05 16.01
N GLU A 203 -9.30 4.26 15.65
CA GLU A 203 -8.25 5.01 16.31
C GLU A 203 -8.69 6.45 16.51
N GLU A 204 -8.66 6.94 17.75
CA GLU A 204 -8.93 8.34 18.04
C GLU A 204 -7.79 9.20 17.50
N LEU A 205 -8.11 10.14 16.60
CA LEU A 205 -7.14 11.06 16.03
C LEU A 205 -7.37 12.48 16.54
N SER A 206 -6.28 13.13 16.94
CA SER A 206 -6.27 14.56 17.25
C SER A 206 -5.71 15.34 16.06
N GLY A 207 -6.57 16.00 15.28
CA GLY A 207 -6.14 16.81 14.15
C GLY A 207 -7.29 17.11 13.19
N GLY A 208 -7.44 18.38 12.81
CA GLY A 208 -8.50 18.86 11.91
C GLY A 208 -8.18 18.68 10.43
N ASP A 209 -9.24 18.49 9.65
CA ASP A 209 -9.40 18.55 8.18
C ASP A 209 -8.48 17.67 7.31
N ILE A 210 -8.83 16.37 7.17
CA ILE A 210 -8.45 15.54 6.01
C ILE A 210 -9.65 14.71 5.57
N VAL A 211 -10.25 15.03 4.42
CA VAL A 211 -11.23 14.13 3.77
C VAL A 211 -10.47 13.23 2.81
N SER A 212 -10.22 11.97 3.19
CA SER A 212 -9.65 10.98 2.27
C SER A 212 -10.32 9.63 2.52
N ILE A 213 -11.15 9.20 1.56
CA ILE A 213 -11.53 7.80 1.47
C ILE A 213 -10.44 7.13 0.66
N ILE A 214 -9.47 6.52 1.34
CA ILE A 214 -8.41 5.78 0.68
C ILE A 214 -8.88 4.34 0.55
N PHE A 215 -9.15 3.93 -0.67
CA PHE A 215 -9.40 2.53 -0.98
C PHE A 215 -8.09 1.86 -1.38
N GLN A 216 -7.75 0.76 -0.71
CA GLN A 216 -6.71 -0.14 -1.21
C GLN A 216 -7.35 -1.42 -1.72
N TYR A 217 -7.34 -1.54 -3.04
CA TYR A 217 -7.81 -2.71 -3.78
C TYR A 217 -6.64 -3.38 -4.49
N THR A 218 -6.63 -4.72 -4.51
CA THR A 218 -5.81 -5.47 -5.46
C THR A 218 -6.54 -5.53 -6.80
N LEU A 219 -6.24 -4.62 -7.72
CA LEU A 219 -6.81 -4.62 -9.08
C LEU A 219 -6.03 -5.59 -9.98
N PHE A 220 -6.75 -6.51 -10.63
CA PHE A 220 -6.19 -7.38 -11.66
C PHE A 220 -6.43 -6.78 -13.04
N PHE A 221 -5.36 -6.36 -13.71
CA PHE A 221 -5.39 -5.96 -15.12
C PHE A 221 -5.34 -7.23 -15.99
N TYR A 222 -6.44 -7.98 -16.08
CA TYR A 222 -6.69 -8.88 -17.22
C TYR A 222 -7.67 -8.13 -18.12
N GLU A 223 -7.17 -7.59 -19.25
CA GLU A 223 -7.91 -6.78 -20.24
C GLU A 223 -8.62 -5.53 -19.70
N SER A 224 -7.89 -4.41 -19.52
CA SER A 224 -8.51 -3.16 -19.03
C SER A 224 -8.93 -2.25 -20.17
N LYS A 225 -10.26 -2.09 -20.34
CA LYS A 225 -10.86 -0.83 -20.81
C LYS A 225 -10.77 0.17 -19.66
N VAL A 226 -10.22 1.36 -19.95
CA VAL A 226 -10.13 2.49 -19.03
C VAL A 226 -11.54 2.87 -18.56
N ILE A 227 -11.80 2.79 -17.25
CA ILE A 227 -12.97 3.40 -16.62
C ILE A 227 -12.50 4.75 -16.09
N SER A 228 -12.97 5.81 -16.73
CA SER A 228 -12.86 7.17 -16.23
C SER A 228 -13.82 7.33 -15.05
N VAL A 229 -13.32 7.86 -13.93
CA VAL A 229 -14.16 8.38 -12.83
C VAL A 229 -14.39 9.87 -13.06
#